data_AF-A0A7D9INE0-F1
#
_entry.id   AF-A0A7D9INE0-F1
#
_cell.length_a   1.000
_cell.length_b   1.000
_cell.length_c   1.000
_cell.angle_alpha   90.00
_cell.angle_beta   90.00
_cell.angle_gamma   90.00
#
_symmetry.space_group_name_H-M   'P 1'
#
loop_
_entity.id
_entity.type
_entity.pdbx_description
1 polymer ?
#
loop_
_entity_poly.entity_id
_entity_poly.type
_entity_poly.pdbx_seq_one_letter_code
_entity_poly.pdbx_strand_id
1 'polypeptide(L)'
;MQCYLRANQQDEFSGSKAHQYLSSPRNQRIECYWSSLRKLRSSWWIDFFADLLQSGILDMTNDIHKEALWFCFADVFQTDLDKAKQHWNSHRIRKSHETTVPGVPDILYFLPEQSGGDRQDCLAQVPLCKLEEVEQQILGGSREEETDE
;
A
#
# COMPACT_ATOMS: atom_id res chain seq x y z
N MET A 1 -14.12 5.37 -3.31
CA MET A 1 -15.50 5.95 -3.28
C MET A 1 -16.43 4.85 -2.81
N GLN A 2 -17.21 5.05 -1.73
CA GLN A 2 -18.08 4.00 -1.19
C GLN A 2 -19.53 4.30 -1.52
N CYS A 3 -20.22 3.33 -2.12
CA CYS A 3 -21.62 3.43 -2.47
C CYS A 3 -22.46 2.96 -1.28
N TYR A 4 -23.37 3.81 -0.81
CA TYR A 4 -24.36 3.47 0.20
C TYR A 4 -25.75 3.54 -0.42
N LEU A 5 -26.58 2.55 -0.11
CA LEU A 5 -28.00 2.56 -0.47
C LEU A 5 -28.78 3.20 0.68
N ARG A 6 -29.53 4.26 0.37
CA ARG A 6 -30.51 4.81 1.32
C ARG A 6 -31.65 3.81 1.46
N ALA A 7 -31.89 3.29 2.67
CA ALA A 7 -33.00 2.39 2.94
C ALA A 7 -34.27 3.17 3.30
N ASN A 8 -35.42 2.75 2.72
CA ASN A 8 -36.79 3.10 3.14
C ASN A 8 -37.21 4.58 3.10
N GLN A 9 -37.04 5.30 1.99
CA GLN A 9 -37.73 6.60 1.80
C GLN A 9 -38.47 6.67 0.46
N GLN A 10 -39.70 7.19 0.48
CA GLN A 10 -40.54 7.48 -0.70
C GLN A 10 -40.36 8.96 -1.13
N ASP A 11 -39.13 9.47 -1.10
CA ASP A 11 -38.80 10.84 -1.51
C ASP A 11 -38.33 10.89 -2.98
N GLU A 12 -38.06 12.11 -3.48
CA GLU A 12 -37.57 12.36 -4.84
C GLU A 12 -36.25 11.63 -5.16
N PHE A 13 -35.54 11.18 -4.13
CA PHE A 13 -34.26 10.48 -4.21
C PHE A 13 -34.41 8.96 -4.09
N SER A 14 -35.61 8.41 -4.21
CA SER A 14 -35.87 6.96 -4.21
C SER A 14 -35.52 6.28 -5.55
N GLY A 15 -35.44 4.94 -5.56
CA GLY A 15 -35.18 4.15 -6.76
C GLY A 15 -33.75 4.30 -7.30
N SER A 16 -33.60 4.64 -8.59
CA SER A 16 -32.29 4.80 -9.24
C SER A 16 -31.43 5.92 -8.64
N LYS A 17 -32.03 6.85 -7.89
CA LYS A 17 -31.33 7.93 -7.17
C LYS A 17 -31.01 7.60 -5.70
N ALA A 18 -31.33 6.38 -5.25
CA ALA A 18 -31.17 5.98 -3.85
C ALA A 18 -29.72 5.67 -3.45
N HIS A 19 -28.81 5.66 -4.42
CA HIS A 19 -27.39 5.41 -4.18
C HIS A 19 -26.64 6.73 -3.97
N GLN A 20 -25.90 6.83 -2.87
CA GLN A 20 -25.04 7.96 -2.58
C GLN A 20 -23.58 7.53 -2.56
N TYR A 21 -22.74 8.29 -3.25
CA TYR A 21 -21.30 8.13 -3.22
C TYR A 21 -20.73 9.06 -2.16
N LEU A 22 -20.13 8.47 -1.13
CA LEU A 22 -19.47 9.19 -0.05
C LEU A 22 -17.97 8.86 -0.05
N SER A 23 -17.18 9.78 0.51
CA SER A 23 -15.80 9.48 0.86
C SER A 23 -15.80 8.33 1.88
N SER A 24 -14.98 7.31 1.63
CA SER A 24 -14.88 6.19 2.59
C SER A 24 -13.94 6.62 3.72
N PRO A 25 -14.40 6.72 4.98
CA PRO A 25 -13.52 7.03 6.11
C PRO A 25 -12.43 5.96 6.26
N ARG A 26 -12.73 4.73 5.85
CA ARG A 26 -11.81 3.59 5.90
C ARG A 26 -10.63 3.74 4.93
N ASN A 27 -10.80 4.51 3.84
CA ASN A 27 -9.72 4.78 2.87
C ASN A 27 -8.80 5.92 3.30
N GLN A 28 -9.11 6.68 4.36
CA GLN A 28 -8.33 7.87 4.70
C GLN A 28 -6.84 7.58 4.91
N ARG A 29 -6.50 6.43 5.50
CA ARG A 29 -5.10 6.06 5.76
C ARG A 29 -4.28 5.89 4.48
N ILE A 30 -4.82 5.17 3.51
CA ILE A 30 -4.12 4.94 2.24
C ILE A 30 -4.07 6.23 1.41
N GLU A 31 -5.13 7.06 1.45
CA GLU A 31 -5.13 8.38 0.79
C GLU A 31 -4.12 9.34 1.42
N CYS A 32 -3.97 9.34 2.75
CA CYS A 32 -2.93 10.09 3.45
C CYS A 32 -1.53 9.63 3.06
N TYR A 33 -1.33 8.31 2.92
CA TYR A 33 -0.08 7.75 2.42
C TYR A 33 0.21 8.24 0.99
N TRP A 34 -0.74 8.11 0.07
CA TRP A 34 -0.57 8.56 -1.31
C TRP A 34 -0.27 10.06 -1.39
N SER A 35 -0.96 10.88 -0.59
CA SER A 35 -0.68 12.32 -0.50
C SER A 35 0.75 12.59 -0.03
N SER A 36 1.22 11.85 0.98
CA SER A 36 2.59 11.98 1.52
C SER A 36 3.63 11.55 0.49
N LEU A 37 3.41 10.42 -0.19
CA LEU A 37 4.28 9.91 -1.24
C LEU A 37 4.40 10.89 -2.43
N ARG A 38 3.30 11.54 -2.81
CA ARG A 38 3.31 12.58 -3.86
C ARG A 38 4.15 13.79 -3.46
N LYS A 39 4.13 14.19 -2.18
CA LYS A 39 4.97 15.27 -1.64
C LYS A 39 6.45 14.90 -1.53
N LEU A 40 6.75 13.61 -1.32
CA LEU A 40 8.10 13.11 -1.02
C LEU A 40 9.04 13.02 -2.22
N ARG A 41 8.55 13.20 -3.46
CA ARG A 41 9.28 13.44 -4.75
C ARG A 41 8.55 12.84 -5.96
N SER A 42 7.54 12.00 -5.75
CA SER A 42 6.89 11.26 -6.85
C SER A 42 6.27 12.18 -7.91
N SER A 43 5.71 13.33 -7.53
CA SER A 43 5.19 14.28 -8.52
C SER A 43 6.29 14.82 -9.44
N TRP A 44 7.47 15.11 -8.89
CA TRP A 44 8.62 15.58 -9.69
C TRP A 44 9.07 14.52 -10.70
N TRP A 45 9.14 13.25 -10.28
CA TRP A 45 9.48 12.16 -11.19
C TRP A 45 8.44 12.00 -12.31
N ILE A 46 7.14 12.09 -11.98
CA ILE A 46 6.07 12.05 -12.98
C ILE A 46 6.25 13.16 -14.02
N ASP A 47 6.46 14.40 -13.56
CA ASP A 47 6.62 15.57 -14.44
C ASP A 47 7.89 15.42 -15.30
N PHE A 48 9.00 14.98 -14.70
CA PHE A 48 10.27 14.77 -15.40
C PHE A 48 10.15 13.75 -16.55
N PHE A 49 9.54 12.59 -16.32
CA PHE A 49 9.37 11.59 -17.40
C PHE A 49 8.31 12.01 -18.42
N ALA A 50 7.29 12.77 -18.01
CA ALA A 50 6.32 13.36 -18.93
C ALA A 50 7.01 14.35 -19.89
N ASP A 51 7.93 15.19 -19.39
CA ASP A 51 8.71 16.12 -20.21
C ASP A 51 9.66 15.39 -21.17
N LEU A 52 10.29 14.30 -20.73
CA LEU A 52 11.15 13.45 -21.59
C LEU A 52 10.37 12.77 -22.72
N LEU A 53 9.14 12.36 -22.44
CA LEU A 53 8.21 11.84 -23.46
C LEU A 53 7.77 12.92 -24.44
N GLN A 54 7.36 14.07 -23.93
CA GLN A 54 6.84 15.16 -24.75
C GLN A 54 7.91 15.78 -25.65
N SER A 55 9.17 15.80 -25.20
CA SER A 55 10.32 16.26 -25.99
C SER A 55 10.80 15.25 -27.05
N GLY A 56 10.25 14.02 -27.06
CA GLY A 56 10.64 12.97 -28.00
C GLY A 56 12.01 12.36 -27.73
N ILE A 57 12.64 12.67 -26.58
CA ILE A 57 13.90 12.05 -26.14
C ILE A 57 13.63 10.60 -25.72
N LEU A 58 12.49 10.38 -25.07
CA LEU A 58 12.03 9.07 -24.65
C LEU A 58 10.97 8.52 -25.60
N ASP A 59 11.16 7.28 -26.05
CA ASP A 59 10.16 6.53 -26.79
C ASP A 59 9.79 5.26 -26.01
N MET A 60 8.55 5.20 -25.54
CA MET A 60 8.03 4.05 -24.78
C MET A 60 7.59 2.89 -25.69
N THR A 61 7.63 3.06 -27.01
CA THR A 61 7.45 1.94 -27.94
C THR A 61 8.75 1.16 -28.17
N ASN A 62 9.90 1.77 -27.88
CA ASN A 62 11.22 1.16 -28.01
C ASN A 62 11.66 0.50 -26.69
N ASP A 63 11.88 -0.81 -26.72
CA ASP A 63 12.29 -1.57 -25.54
C ASP A 63 13.70 -1.19 -25.04
N ILE A 64 14.61 -0.76 -25.94
CA ILE A 64 15.95 -0.30 -25.54
C ILE A 64 15.85 0.94 -24.64
N HIS A 65 14.92 1.85 -24.93
CA HIS A 65 14.74 3.05 -24.12
C HIS A 65 14.15 2.72 -22.74
N LYS A 66 13.29 1.69 -22.64
CA LYS A 66 12.76 1.19 -21.36
C LYS A 66 13.86 0.57 -20.50
N GLU A 67 14.67 -0.31 -21.09
CA GLU A 67 15.78 -0.95 -20.37
C GLU A 67 16.84 0.07 -19.95
N ALA A 68 17.16 1.04 -20.81
CA ALA A 68 18.07 2.13 -20.46
C ALA A 68 17.53 3.01 -19.33
N LEU A 69 16.23 3.29 -19.32
CA LEU A 69 15.59 3.99 -18.21
C LEU A 69 15.72 3.19 -16.90
N TRP A 70 15.39 1.90 -16.94
CA TRP A 70 15.48 1.06 -15.77
C TRP A 70 16.91 1.00 -15.25
N PHE A 71 17.89 0.74 -16.12
CA PHE A 71 19.30 0.70 -15.75
C PHE A 71 19.80 2.01 -15.13
N CYS A 72 19.44 3.16 -15.71
CA CYS A 72 19.92 4.46 -15.24
C CYS A 72 19.23 4.93 -13.94
N PHE A 73 17.95 4.61 -13.75
CA PHE A 73 17.14 5.21 -12.68
C PHE A 73 16.72 4.22 -11.60
N ALA A 74 16.87 2.90 -11.77
CA ALA A 74 16.45 1.91 -10.76
C ALA A 74 17.07 2.18 -9.38
N ASP A 75 18.38 2.40 -9.30
CA ASP A 75 19.06 2.67 -8.02
C ASP A 75 18.61 3.99 -7.40
N VAL A 76 18.34 5.00 -8.25
CA VAL A 76 17.87 6.31 -7.81
C VAL A 76 16.45 6.20 -7.23
N PHE A 77 15.57 5.48 -7.92
CA PHE A 77 14.21 5.20 -7.44
C PHE A 77 14.24 4.39 -6.16
N GLN A 78 15.06 3.35 -6.08
CA GLN A 78 15.19 2.55 -4.87
C GLN A 78 15.61 3.43 -3.68
N THR A 79 16.61 4.29 -3.88
CA THR A 79 17.06 5.24 -2.86
C THR A 79 15.95 6.20 -2.42
N ASP A 80 15.17 6.74 -3.33
CA ASP A 80 14.07 7.66 -2.99
C ASP A 80 12.88 6.93 -2.34
N LEU A 81 12.58 5.70 -2.74
CA LEU A 81 11.58 4.84 -2.11
C LEU A 81 11.99 4.44 -0.70
N ASP A 82 13.27 4.15 -0.46
CA ASP A 82 13.80 3.83 0.86
C ASP A 82 13.69 5.04 1.81
N LYS A 83 13.92 6.26 1.32
CA LYS A 83 13.65 7.48 2.08
C LYS A 83 12.16 7.65 2.38
N ALA A 84 11.29 7.38 1.40
CA ALA A 84 9.84 7.46 1.60
C ALA A 84 9.37 6.45 2.67
N LYS A 85 9.89 5.21 2.60
CA LYS A 85 9.67 4.17 3.61
C LYS A 85 10.14 4.63 4.98
N GLN A 86 11.37 5.13 5.09
CA GLN A 86 11.92 5.60 6.37
C GLN A 86 11.09 6.75 6.95
N HIS A 87 10.71 7.74 6.12
CA HIS A 87 9.89 8.85 6.55
C HIS A 87 8.50 8.37 7.03
N TRP A 88 7.88 7.47 6.28
CA TRP A 88 6.58 6.91 6.64
C TRP A 88 6.66 6.01 7.87
N ASN A 89 7.73 5.27 8.08
CA ASN A 89 7.80 4.38 9.23
C ASN A 89 8.25 5.08 10.53
N SER A 90 8.97 6.20 10.40
CA SER A 90 9.40 7.02 11.53
C SER A 90 8.39 8.11 11.94
N HIS A 91 7.38 8.41 11.11
CA HIS A 91 6.39 9.44 11.47
C HIS A 91 5.59 9.06 12.72
N ARG A 92 5.24 10.05 13.55
CA ARG A 92 4.43 9.80 14.75
C ARG A 92 2.95 9.93 14.42
N ILE A 93 2.21 8.83 14.56
CA ILE A 93 0.75 8.80 14.51
C ILE A 93 0.21 9.40 15.80
N ARG A 94 -0.65 10.41 15.66
CA ARG A 94 -1.32 11.07 16.79
C ARG A 94 -2.48 10.22 17.29
N LYS A 95 -2.81 10.38 18.58
CA LYS A 95 -4.00 9.77 19.17
C LYS A 95 -5.25 10.37 18.52
N SER A 96 -6.09 9.52 17.93
CA SER A 96 -7.41 9.89 17.41
C SER A 96 -8.51 9.16 18.18
N HIS A 97 -9.77 9.49 17.91
CA HIS A 97 -10.92 8.83 18.51
C HIS A 97 -11.19 7.46 17.85
N GLU A 98 -10.69 7.22 16.64
CA GLU A 98 -10.76 5.91 15.98
C GLU A 98 -9.81 4.87 16.62
N THR A 99 -9.98 3.60 16.25
CA THR A 99 -9.16 2.44 16.65
C THR A 99 -7.72 2.47 16.09
N THR A 100 -7.07 3.63 16.09
CA THR A 100 -5.67 3.76 15.65
C THR A 100 -4.77 3.82 16.88
N VAL A 101 -3.82 2.89 16.96
CA VAL A 101 -2.81 2.89 18.02
C VAL A 101 -1.87 4.09 17.80
N PRO A 102 -1.79 5.04 18.74
CA PRO A 102 -0.87 6.17 18.63
C PRO A 102 0.57 5.72 18.85
N GLY A 103 1.51 6.28 18.09
CA GLY A 103 2.92 5.91 18.20
C GLY A 103 3.68 6.10 16.90
N VAL A 104 4.96 5.73 16.91
CA VAL A 104 5.79 5.66 15.70
C VAL A 104 5.65 4.24 15.14
N PRO A 105 5.28 4.03 13.86
CA PRO A 105 5.09 2.70 13.28
C PRO A 105 6.25 1.73 13.53
N ASP A 106 7.49 2.17 13.35
CA ASP A 106 8.66 1.32 13.64
C ASP A 106 8.70 0.88 15.10
N ILE A 107 8.44 1.79 16.05
CA ILE A 107 8.42 1.45 17.48
C ILE A 107 7.24 0.52 17.79
N LEU A 108 6.06 0.80 17.22
CA LEU A 108 4.87 -0.03 17.42
C LEU A 108 5.06 -1.46 16.88
N TYR A 109 5.83 -1.61 15.81
CA TYR A 109 6.10 -2.91 15.18
C TYR A 109 7.23 -3.68 15.85
N PHE A 110 8.38 -3.02 16.09
CA PHE A 110 9.57 -3.68 16.63
C PHE A 110 9.59 -3.77 18.16
N LEU A 111 8.92 -2.85 18.86
CA LEU A 111 8.93 -2.72 20.32
C LEU A 111 7.50 -2.51 20.88
N PRO A 112 6.57 -3.46 20.66
CA PRO A 112 5.17 -3.31 21.07
C PRO A 112 5.02 -3.13 22.59
N GLU A 113 5.90 -3.77 23.37
CA GLU A 113 5.96 -3.72 24.84
C GLU A 113 6.07 -2.27 25.36
N GLN A 114 6.91 -1.45 24.71
CA GLN A 114 7.13 -0.05 25.10
C GLN A 114 5.93 0.86 24.83
N SER A 115 5.01 0.43 23.97
CA SER A 115 3.86 1.21 23.54
C SER A 115 2.57 0.83 24.32
N GLY A 116 2.70 0.02 25.37
CA GLY A 116 1.57 -0.50 26.15
C GLY A 116 0.93 -1.74 25.54
N GLY A 117 1.61 -2.41 24.59
CA GLY A 117 1.18 -3.65 23.94
C GLY A 117 1.09 -4.86 24.87
N ASP A 118 1.79 -4.83 26.01
CA ASP A 118 1.74 -5.88 27.06
C ASP A 118 0.34 -6.13 27.65
N ARG A 119 -0.64 -5.26 27.38
CA ARG A 119 -2.03 -5.49 27.83
C ARG A 119 -2.90 -6.23 26.82
N GLN A 120 -2.43 -6.45 25.60
CA GLN A 120 -3.20 -7.16 24.59
C GLN A 120 -2.25 -7.84 23.60
N ASP A 121 -1.74 -9.00 24.00
CA ASP A 121 -1.16 -9.97 23.08
C ASP A 121 -2.23 -10.32 22.04
N CYS A 122 -2.25 -9.59 20.93
CA CYS A 122 -3.06 -9.88 19.75
C CYS A 122 -2.50 -11.09 18.97
N LEU A 123 -1.56 -11.84 19.57
CA LEU A 123 -1.03 -13.08 19.05
C LEU A 123 -2.16 -14.12 19.04
N ALA A 124 -2.74 -14.36 17.86
CA ALA A 124 -3.65 -15.48 17.69
C ALA A 124 -2.82 -16.77 17.75
N GLN A 125 -3.16 -17.68 18.66
CA GLN A 125 -2.56 -19.01 18.63
C GLN A 125 -2.96 -19.70 17.33
N VAL A 126 -1.95 -19.96 16.49
CA VAL A 126 -2.15 -20.71 15.25
C VAL A 126 -2.16 -22.20 15.62
N PRO A 127 -3.22 -22.95 15.28
CA PRO A 127 -3.24 -24.40 15.49
C PRO A 127 -2.11 -25.08 14.70
N LEU A 128 -1.43 -26.05 15.30
CA LEU A 128 -0.30 -26.77 14.70
C LEU A 128 -0.64 -27.38 13.33
N CYS A 129 -1.87 -27.85 13.13
CA CYS A 129 -2.30 -28.42 11.84
C CYS A 129 -2.17 -27.43 10.67
N LYS A 130 -2.38 -26.12 10.90
CA LYS A 130 -2.21 -25.10 9.86
C LYS A 130 -0.75 -24.82 9.53
N LEU A 131 0.15 -25.05 10.48
CA LEU A 131 1.59 -24.92 10.24
C LEU A 131 2.08 -26.12 9.42
N GLU A 132 1.63 -27.32 9.74
CA GLU A 132 1.93 -28.54 8.98
C GLU A 132 1.41 -28.47 7.54
N GLU A 133 0.20 -27.92 7.32
CA GLU A 133 -0.37 -27.69 5.99
C GLU A 133 0.49 -26.74 5.14
N VAL A 134 0.97 -25.63 5.72
CA VAL A 134 1.82 -24.66 5.02
C VAL A 134 3.20 -25.26 4.74
N GLU A 135 3.76 -26.01 5.68
CA GLU A 135 5.05 -26.69 5.51
C GLU A 135 5.01 -27.71 4.36
N GLN A 136 3.92 -28.48 4.25
CA GLN A 136 3.71 -29.39 3.13
C GLN A 136 3.51 -28.68 1.78
N GLN A 137 2.89 -27.49 1.76
CA GLN A 137 2.76 -26.70 0.52
C GLN A 137 4.11 -26.13 0.06
N ILE A 138 4.96 -25.69 0.98
CA ILE A 138 6.30 -25.16 0.66
C ILE A 138 7.21 -26.28 0.14
N LEU A 139 7.16 -27.46 0.76
CA LEU A 139 7.93 -28.64 0.35
C LEU A 139 7.35 -29.34 -0.90
N GLY A 140 6.03 -29.27 -1.11
CA GLY A 140 5.35 -29.84 -2.27
C GLY A 140 5.48 -28.97 -3.53
N GLY A 141 5.56 -27.65 -3.39
CA GLY A 141 5.72 -26.71 -4.50
C GLY A 141 7.11 -26.70 -5.14
N SER A 142 8.09 -27.41 -4.55
CA SER A 142 9.44 -27.55 -5.11
C SER A 142 9.55 -28.69 -6.16
N ARG A 143 8.44 -29.33 -6.54
CA ARG A 143 8.43 -30.54 -7.38
C ARG A 143 7.59 -30.46 -8.66
N GLU A 144 7.32 -29.25 -9.16
CA GLU A 144 6.63 -29.02 -10.44
C GLU A 144 7.35 -27.99 -11.33
N GLU A 145 8.68 -28.03 -11.39
CA GLU A 145 9.47 -27.44 -12.47
C GLU A 145 10.52 -28.44 -12.99
N GLU A 146 10.08 -29.59 -13.51
CA GLU A 146 10.91 -30.41 -14.40
C GLU A 146 10.04 -31.46 -15.12
N THR A 147 9.39 -31.06 -16.21
CA THR A 147 9.13 -31.97 -17.35
C THR A 147 9.06 -31.13 -18.62
N ASP A 148 10.21 -31.08 -19.30
CA ASP A 148 10.31 -30.82 -20.74
C ASP A 148 9.51 -31.86 -21.53
N GLU A 149 8.70 -31.41 -22.49
CA GLU A 149 8.52 -32.02 -23.82
C GLU A 149 8.24 -30.92 -24.87
#